data_AF-A0A815S010-F1
#
_entry.id   AF-A0A815S010-F1
#
_cell.length_a   1.000
_cell.length_b   1.000
_cell.length_c   1.000
_cell.angle_alpha   90.00
_cell.angle_beta   90.00
_cell.angle_gamma   90.00
#
_symmetry.space_group_name_H-M   'P 1'
#
loop_
_entity.id
_entity.type
_entity.pdbx_description
1 polymer ?
#
loop_
_entity_poly.entity_id
_entity_poly.type
_entity_poly.pdbx_seq_one_letter_code
_entity_poly.pdbx_strand_id
1 'polypeptide(L)'
;HFCFACSGEALTKRIRSKAFCAILCQEVSFFDQNENSTGTLCTRLASDAAALQVATGTRLGIGIEVIANLSIGVILGFILVWQLTIIVILFILIMFIVLFSQIYLAMKFNNQDKRIFEQAGMVIVESINNIRTVVQLTKEKYFGDKYCSILTEQYR
;
A
#
# COMPACT_ATOMS: atom_id res chain seq x y z
N HIS A 1 -8.53 -9.90 21.60
CA HIS A 1 -7.94 -8.68 21.02
C HIS A 1 -6.91 -7.99 21.92
N PHE A 2 -7.21 -7.68 23.18
CA PHE A 2 -6.30 -6.92 24.07
C PHE A 2 -4.93 -7.60 24.27
N CYS A 3 -4.88 -8.93 24.46
CA CYS A 3 -3.61 -9.65 24.61
C CYS A 3 -2.73 -9.63 23.34
N PHE A 4 -3.33 -9.70 22.15
CA PHE A 4 -2.59 -9.59 20.88
C PHE A 4 -2.07 -8.17 20.65
N ALA A 5 -2.86 -7.15 21.02
CA ALA A 5 -2.41 -5.76 20.98
C ALA A 5 -1.22 -5.52 21.93
N CYS A 6 -1.30 -6.00 23.18
CA CYS A 6 -0.23 -5.85 24.16
C CYS A 6 1.06 -6.60 23.75
N SER A 7 0.92 -7.83 23.21
CA SER A 7 2.04 -8.59 22.66
C SER A 7 2.64 -7.94 21.40
N GLY A 8 1.81 -7.35 20.54
CA GLY A 8 2.24 -6.62 19.34
C GLY A 8 3.02 -5.34 19.68
N GLU A 9 2.60 -4.61 20.72
CA GLU A 9 3.32 -3.45 21.24
C GLU A 9 4.69 -3.86 21.81
N ALA A 10 4.74 -4.93 22.62
CA ALA A 10 5.98 -5.47 23.16
C ALA A 10 6.96 -5.93 22.06
N LEU A 11 6.44 -6.57 21.01
CA LEU A 11 7.24 -6.98 19.85
C LEU A 11 7.79 -5.77 19.09
N THR A 12 6.94 -4.77 18.83
CA THR A 12 7.34 -3.53 18.13
C THR A 12 8.45 -2.82 18.88
N LYS A 13 8.34 -2.71 20.21
CA LYS A 13 9.37 -2.10 21.07
C LYS A 13 10.71 -2.84 20.96
N ARG A 14 10.69 -4.18 20.95
CA ARG A 14 11.91 -5.01 20.78
C ARG A 14 12.53 -4.83 19.40
N ILE A 15 11.73 -4.85 18.34
CA ILE A 15 12.22 -4.67 16.96
C ILE A 15 12.84 -3.28 16.80
N ARG A 16 12.15 -2.23 17.27
CA ARG A 16 12.67 -0.85 17.22
C ARG A 16 14.00 -0.71 17.95
N SER A 17 14.14 -1.31 19.14
CA SER A 17 15.40 -1.28 19.89
C SER A 17 16.53 -2.02 19.16
N LYS A 18 16.27 -3.19 18.59
CA LYS A 18 17.28 -3.96 17.84
C LYS A 18 17.68 -3.27 16.54
N ALA A 19 16.72 -2.73 15.80
CA ALA A 19 16.98 -2.02 14.56
C ALA A 19 17.77 -0.72 14.81
N PHE A 20 17.45 0.03 15.87
CA PHE A 20 18.24 1.19 16.27
C PHE A 20 19.68 0.81 16.63
N CYS A 21 19.87 -0.26 17.40
CA CYS A 21 21.20 -0.77 17.74
C CYS A 21 21.98 -1.18 16.47
N ALA A 22 21.34 -1.88 15.53
CA ALA A 22 21.95 -2.26 14.27
C ALA A 22 22.38 -1.05 13.42
N ILE A 23 21.57 0.00 13.36
CA ILE A 23 21.92 1.25 12.66
C ILE A 23 23.16 1.88 13.30
N LEU A 24 23.25 1.92 14.64
CA LEU A 24 24.41 2.49 15.34
C LEU A 24 25.72 1.70 15.13
N CYS A 25 25.64 0.41 14.83
CA CYS A 25 26.80 -0.44 14.57
C CYS A 25 27.29 -0.40 13.10
N GLN A 26 26.65 0.39 12.25
CA GLN A 26 26.98 0.47 10.83
C GLN A 26 28.21 1.36 10.58
N GLU A 27 29.00 1.05 9.55
CA GLU A 27 30.23 1.78 9.20
C GLU A 27 29.96 3.23 8.79
N VAL A 28 30.94 4.13 8.98
CA VAL A 28 30.80 5.57 8.66
C VAL A 28 30.44 5.81 7.18
N SER A 29 31.02 5.01 6.26
CA SER A 29 30.74 5.06 4.81
C SER A 29 29.27 4.80 4.47
N PHE A 30 28.52 4.09 5.33
CA PHE A 30 27.08 3.90 5.13
C PHE A 30 26.29 5.20 5.28
N PHE A 31 26.71 6.09 6.17
CA PHE A 31 26.06 7.37 6.45
C PHE A 31 26.46 8.48 5.46
N ASP A 32 27.53 8.29 4.70
CA ASP A 32 27.97 9.22 3.64
C ASP A 32 27.03 9.19 2.42
N GLN A 33 26.19 8.15 2.29
CA GLN A 33 25.16 8.09 1.27
C GLN A 33 24.01 9.03 1.63
N ASN A 34 23.65 9.96 0.73
CA ASN A 34 22.53 10.90 0.91
C ASN A 34 21.19 10.21 1.27
N GLU A 35 21.00 8.98 0.80
CA GLU A 35 19.80 8.16 1.09
C GLU A 35 19.75 7.64 2.54
N ASN A 36 20.90 7.55 3.21
CA ASN A 36 21.07 7.03 4.56
C ASN A 36 21.35 8.14 5.58
N SER A 37 20.92 9.36 5.27
CA SER A 37 20.95 10.45 6.24
C SER A 37 20.22 10.04 7.52
N THR A 38 20.73 10.47 8.68
CA THR A 38 20.20 10.13 10.00
C THR A 38 18.71 10.48 10.16
N GLY A 39 18.26 11.56 9.54
CA GLY A 39 16.84 11.94 9.51
C GLY A 39 15.97 10.95 8.71
N THR A 40 16.44 10.51 7.55
CA THR A 40 15.76 9.53 6.69
C THR A 40 15.67 8.17 7.37
N LEU A 41 16.76 7.71 7.98
CA LEU A 41 16.79 6.43 8.72
C LEU A 41 15.87 6.44 9.94
N CYS A 42 15.84 7.54 10.70
CA CYS A 42 14.94 7.69 11.85
C CYS A 42 13.47 7.67 11.41
N THR A 43 13.16 8.36 10.31
CA THR A 43 11.81 8.40 9.74
C THR A 43 11.38 7.03 9.22
N ARG A 44 12.24 6.31 8.49
CA ARG A 44 12.00 4.93 8.06
C ARG A 44 11.77 4.01 9.25
N LEU A 45 12.64 4.07 10.26
CA LEU A 45 12.51 3.25 11.46
C LEU A 45 11.19 3.52 12.22
N ALA A 46 10.75 4.78 12.31
CA ALA A 46 9.48 5.14 12.92
C ALA A 46 8.29 4.63 12.10
N SER A 47 8.32 4.80 10.78
CA SER A 47 7.27 4.34 9.86
C SER A 47 7.15 2.80 9.85
N ASP A 48 8.27 2.10 9.74
CA ASP A 48 8.31 0.63 9.70
C ASP A 48 7.86 0.04 11.02
N ALA A 49 8.27 0.62 12.15
CA ALA A 49 7.80 0.20 13.47
C ALA A 49 6.28 0.41 13.62
N ALA A 50 5.73 1.54 13.16
CA ALA A 50 4.30 1.79 13.18
C ALA A 50 3.52 0.81 12.29
N ALA A 51 4.03 0.51 11.09
CA ALA A 51 3.43 -0.48 10.19
C ALA A 51 3.43 -1.88 10.81
N LEU A 52 4.53 -2.28 11.46
CA LEU A 52 4.65 -3.56 12.17
C LEU A 52 3.68 -3.64 13.35
N GLN A 53 3.52 -2.58 14.14
CA GLN A 53 2.57 -2.55 15.25
C GLN A 53 1.13 -2.80 14.77
N VAL A 54 0.73 -2.13 13.68
CA VAL A 54 -0.59 -2.29 13.07
C VAL A 54 -0.77 -3.71 12.53
N ALA A 55 0.27 -4.29 11.93
CA ALA A 55 0.23 -5.66 11.42
C ALA A 55 0.13 -6.69 12.56
N THR A 56 0.98 -6.60 13.59
CA THR A 56 1.06 -7.60 14.66
C THR A 56 -0.08 -7.49 15.67
N GLY A 57 -0.50 -6.28 16.05
CA GLY A 57 -1.48 -6.09 17.13
C GLY A 57 -2.90 -6.47 16.73
N THR A 58 -3.44 -5.79 15.71
CA THR A 58 -4.87 -5.89 15.38
C THR A 58 -5.14 -6.87 14.26
N ARG A 59 -4.29 -6.89 13.21
CA ARG A 59 -4.55 -7.71 12.01
C ARG A 59 -4.31 -9.20 12.25
N LEU A 60 -3.28 -9.57 13.01
CA LEU A 60 -3.07 -10.99 13.37
C LEU A 60 -4.21 -11.55 14.21
N GLY A 61 -4.71 -10.78 15.18
CA GLY A 61 -5.84 -11.21 16.01
C GLY A 61 -7.10 -11.47 15.19
N ILE A 62 -7.44 -10.55 14.28
CA ILE A 62 -8.58 -10.71 13.37
C ILE A 62 -8.34 -11.90 12.42
N GLY A 63 -7.13 -12.08 11.90
CA GLY A 63 -6.80 -13.19 11.00
C GLY A 63 -7.03 -14.56 11.66
N ILE A 64 -6.54 -14.73 12.90
CA ILE A 64 -6.71 -15.97 13.66
C ILE A 64 -8.20 -16.21 13.97
N GLU A 65 -8.93 -15.16 14.37
CA GLU A 65 -10.36 -15.24 14.64
C GLU A 65 -11.16 -15.68 13.40
N VAL A 66 -10.89 -15.07 12.25
CA VAL A 66 -11.56 -15.42 10.99
C VAL A 66 -11.26 -16.87 10.60
N ILE A 67 -10.02 -17.33 10.72
CA ILE A 67 -9.65 -18.73 10.42
C ILE A 67 -10.35 -19.70 11.36
N ALA A 68 -10.39 -19.39 12.67
CA ALA A 68 -11.07 -20.21 13.65
C ALA A 68 -12.58 -20.29 13.37
N ASN A 69 -13.23 -19.16 13.14
CA ASN A 69 -14.66 -19.10 12.81
C ASN A 69 -14.99 -19.82 11.50
N LEU A 70 -14.16 -19.66 10.47
CA LEU A 70 -14.34 -20.37 9.21
C LEU A 70 -14.26 -21.88 9.43
N SER A 71 -13.26 -22.34 10.19
CA SER A 71 -13.04 -23.76 10.47
C SER A 71 -14.23 -24.36 11.24
N ILE A 72 -14.65 -23.69 12.31
CA ILE A 72 -15.79 -24.13 13.14
C ILE A 72 -17.08 -24.11 12.31
N GLY A 73 -17.32 -23.05 11.53
CA GLY A 73 -18.51 -22.92 10.69
C GLY A 73 -18.63 -24.01 9.63
N VAL A 74 -17.51 -24.38 8.99
CA VAL A 74 -17.47 -25.49 8.04
C VAL A 74 -17.77 -26.82 8.73
N ILE A 75 -17.12 -27.11 9.85
CA ILE A 75 -17.32 -28.36 10.60
C ILE A 75 -18.77 -28.50 11.07
N LEU A 76 -19.33 -27.45 11.67
CA LEU A 76 -20.73 -27.46 12.13
C LEU A 76 -21.72 -27.56 10.97
N GLY A 77 -21.43 -26.90 9.83
CA GLY A 77 -22.26 -26.98 8.64
C GLY A 77 -22.39 -28.42 8.12
N PHE A 78 -21.26 -29.11 8.00
CA PHE A 78 -21.23 -30.51 7.55
C PHE A 78 -21.93 -31.47 8.52
N ILE A 79 -21.84 -31.23 9.83
CA ILE A 79 -22.48 -32.10 10.84
C ILE A 79 -24.00 -31.92 10.84
N LEU A 80 -24.50 -30.69 10.71
CA LEU A 80 -25.94 -30.40 10.84
C LEU A 80 -26.71 -30.70 9.55
N VAL A 81 -26.32 -30.09 8.43
CA VAL A 81 -27.03 -30.23 7.15
C VAL A 81 -26.06 -30.08 5.98
N TRP A 82 -25.49 -31.20 5.54
CA TRP A 82 -24.50 -31.23 4.45
C TRP A 82 -25.03 -30.71 3.10
N GLN A 83 -26.33 -30.83 2.81
CA GLN A 83 -26.91 -30.35 1.55
C GLN A 83 -26.89 -28.81 1.45
N LEU A 84 -27.15 -28.11 2.55
CA LEU A 84 -27.11 -26.65 2.57
C LEU A 84 -25.68 -26.11 2.53
N THR A 85 -24.74 -26.82 3.17
CA THR A 85 -23.33 -26.43 3.19
C THR A 85 -22.71 -26.37 1.80
N ILE A 86 -23.04 -27.32 0.92
CA ILE A 86 -22.52 -27.34 -0.47
C ILE A 86 -22.98 -26.10 -1.25
N ILE A 87 -24.24 -25.70 -1.09
CA ILE A 87 -24.80 -24.52 -1.76
C ILE A 87 -24.10 -23.24 -1.27
N VAL A 88 -23.87 -23.13 0.05
CA VAL A 88 -23.16 -22.00 0.65
C VAL A 88 -21.72 -21.92 0.16
N ILE A 89 -21.02 -23.05 0.06
CA ILE A 89 -19.65 -23.10 -0.48
C ILE A 89 -19.61 -22.62 -1.93
N LEU A 90 -20.58 -23.01 -2.75
CA LEU A 90 -20.66 -22.54 -4.14
C LEU A 90 -20.84 -21.02 -4.22
N PHE A 91 -21.69 -20.45 -3.36
CA PHE A 91 -21.88 -19.01 -3.26
C PHE A 91 -20.60 -18.27 -2.82
N ILE A 92 -19.89 -18.80 -1.82
CA ILE A 92 -18.61 -18.25 -1.35
C ILE A 92 -17.58 -18.23 -2.50
N LEU A 93 -17.52 -19.30 -3.30
CA LEU A 93 -16.60 -19.38 -4.44
C LEU A 93 -16.92 -18.33 -5.51
N ILE A 94 -18.20 -18.14 -5.84
CA ILE A 94 -18.65 -17.11 -6.78
C ILE A 94 -18.30 -15.70 -6.25
N MET A 95 -18.57 -15.43 -4.97
CA MET A 95 -18.20 -14.15 -4.35
C MET A 95 -16.69 -13.91 -4.40
N PHE A 96 -15.88 -14.95 -4.18
CA PHE A 96 -14.43 -14.85 -4.23
C PHE A 96 -13.94 -14.45 -5.63
N ILE A 97 -14.50 -15.05 -6.69
CA ILE A 97 -14.17 -14.72 -8.09
C ILE A 97 -14.51 -13.26 -8.39
N VAL A 98 -15.70 -12.81 -7.98
CA VAL A 98 -16.13 -11.42 -8.20
C VAL A 98 -15.19 -10.47 -7.45
N LEU A 99 -14.90 -10.72 -6.18
CA LEU A 99 -14.02 -9.86 -5.39
C LEU A 99 -12.60 -9.81 -5.97
N PHE A 100 -12.07 -10.95 -6.40
CA PHE A 100 -10.77 -11.02 -7.06
C PHE A 100 -10.75 -10.20 -8.34
N SER A 101 -11.78 -10.35 -9.19
CA SER A 101 -11.88 -9.57 -10.42
C SER A 101 -11.95 -8.06 -10.14
N GLN A 102 -12.71 -7.62 -9.13
CA GLN A 102 -12.79 -6.22 -8.75
C GLN A 102 -11.44 -5.67 -8.28
N ILE A 103 -10.73 -6.40 -7.42
CA ILE A 103 -9.39 -6.00 -6.96
C ILE A 103 -8.41 -5.94 -8.13
N TYR A 104 -8.45 -6.91 -9.04
CA TYR A 104 -7.60 -6.94 -10.23
C TYR A 104 -7.86 -5.74 -11.15
N LEU A 105 -9.13 -5.45 -11.44
CA LEU A 105 -9.51 -4.28 -12.24
C LEU A 105 -9.09 -2.98 -11.54
N ALA A 106 -9.37 -2.85 -10.24
CA ALA A 106 -9.01 -1.67 -9.47
C ALA A 106 -7.49 -1.43 -9.44
N MET A 107 -6.68 -2.48 -9.33
CA MET A 107 -5.22 -2.36 -9.43
C MET A 107 -4.78 -1.94 -10.83
N LYS A 108 -5.40 -2.49 -11.87
CA LYS A 108 -5.10 -2.13 -13.26
C LYS A 108 -5.41 -0.66 -13.55
N PHE A 109 -6.59 -0.19 -13.13
CA PHE A 109 -6.98 1.23 -13.28
C PHE A 109 -6.04 2.14 -12.49
N ASN A 110 -5.75 1.83 -11.22
CA ASN A 110 -4.80 2.61 -10.42
C ASN A 110 -3.41 2.73 -11.09
N ASN A 111 -2.91 1.67 -11.69
CA ASN A 111 -1.62 1.73 -12.39
C ASN A 111 -1.69 2.55 -13.69
N GLN A 112 -2.81 2.47 -14.42
CA GLN A 112 -3.02 3.28 -15.61
C GLN A 112 -3.13 4.77 -15.24
N ASP A 113 -3.92 5.10 -14.22
CA ASP A 113 -4.09 6.47 -13.71
C ASP A 113 -2.74 7.05 -13.29
N LYS A 114 -1.96 6.30 -12.50
CA LYS A 114 -0.62 6.73 -12.07
C LYS A 114 0.29 7.09 -13.24
N ARG A 115 0.27 6.30 -14.32
CA ARG A 115 1.10 6.56 -15.51
C ARG A 115 0.68 7.83 -16.24
N ILE A 116 -0.63 8.07 -16.39
CA ILE A 116 -1.14 9.27 -17.04
C ILE A 116 -0.79 10.51 -16.20
N PHE A 117 -0.97 10.44 -14.88
CA PHE A 117 -0.57 11.51 -13.96
C PHE A 117 0.94 11.76 -13.97
N GLU A 118 1.76 10.72 -14.07
CA GLU A 118 3.22 10.84 -14.17
C GLU A 118 3.63 11.57 -15.45
N GLN A 119 3.02 11.23 -16.59
CA GLN A 119 3.27 11.93 -17.87
C GLN A 119 2.83 13.39 -17.82
N ALA A 120 1.64 13.67 -17.28
CA ALA A 120 1.13 15.03 -17.12
C ALA A 120 2.04 15.85 -16.18
N GLY A 121 2.51 15.24 -15.09
CA GLY A 121 3.47 15.83 -14.16
C GLY A 121 4.81 16.14 -14.82
N MET A 122 5.32 15.23 -15.66
CA MET A 122 6.57 15.45 -16.40
C MET A 122 6.49 16.68 -17.32
N VAL A 123 5.38 16.85 -18.04
CA VAL A 123 5.16 18.02 -18.92
C VAL A 123 5.11 19.32 -18.11
N ILE A 124 4.48 19.31 -16.93
CA ILE A 124 4.48 20.47 -16.02
C ILE A 124 5.91 20.78 -15.56
N VAL A 125 6.64 19.78 -15.07
CA VAL A 125 8.00 19.97 -14.55
C VAL A 125 8.94 20.52 -15.65
N GLU A 126 8.83 20.01 -16.88
CA GLU A 126 9.59 20.51 -18.03
C GLU A 126 9.26 21.97 -18.34
N SER A 127 7.97 22.33 -18.29
CA SER A 127 7.50 23.70 -18.55
C SER A 127 7.96 24.68 -17.48
N ILE A 128 7.92 24.28 -16.21
CA ILE A 128 8.37 25.11 -15.08
C ILE A 128 9.88 25.31 -15.11
N ASN A 129 10.65 24.23 -15.34
CA ASN A 129 12.11 24.31 -15.42
C ASN A 129 12.56 25.24 -16.55
N ASN A 130 11.81 25.30 -17.65
CA ASN A 130 12.13 26.13 -18.81
C ASN A 130 11.18 27.34 -18.96
N ILE A 131 10.62 27.86 -17.86
CA ILE A 131 9.58 28.90 -17.90
C ILE A 131 10.01 30.14 -18.68
N ARG A 132 11.28 30.55 -18.56
CA ARG A 132 11.82 31.71 -19.30
C ARG A 132 11.75 31.48 -20.82
N THR A 133 12.06 30.28 -21.29
CA THR A 133 11.99 29.91 -22.72
C THR A 133 10.54 29.79 -23.19
N VAL A 134 9.64 29.24 -22.37
CA VAL A 134 8.22 29.10 -22.71
C VAL A 134 7.55 30.47 -22.87
N VAL A 135 7.85 31.41 -21.97
CA VAL A 135 7.35 32.79 -22.03
C VAL A 135 7.97 33.53 -23.22
N GLN A 136 9.28 33.38 -23.45
CA GLN A 136 9.96 34.00 -24.60
C GLN A 136 9.39 33.54 -25.95
N LEU A 137 8.97 32.27 -26.05
CA LEU A 137 8.34 31.72 -27.25
C LEU A 137 6.82 31.92 -27.29
N THR A 138 6.21 32.52 -26.25
CA THR A 138 4.75 32.68 -26.10
C THR A 138 4.00 31.35 -26.31
N LYS A 139 4.56 30.24 -25.79
CA LYS A 139 4.03 28.87 -25.96
C LYS A 139 3.23 28.37 -24.75
N GLU A 140 2.83 29.26 -23.85
CA GLU A 140 2.11 28.92 -22.61
C GLU A 140 0.80 28.17 -22.89
N LYS A 141 0.01 28.65 -23.87
CA LYS A 141 -1.23 27.98 -24.29
C LYS A 141 -0.99 26.57 -24.81
N TYR A 142 0.09 26.36 -25.57
CA TYR A 142 0.41 25.05 -26.14
C TYR A 142 0.72 24.00 -25.06
N PHE A 143 1.47 24.37 -24.02
CA PHE A 143 1.74 23.47 -22.89
C PHE A 143 0.50 23.26 -22.01
N GLY A 144 -0.35 24.28 -21.86
CA GLY A 144 -1.65 24.17 -21.19
C GLY A 144 -2.62 23.21 -21.90
N ASP A 145 -2.71 23.32 -23.23
CA ASP A 145 -3.53 22.43 -24.06
C ASP A 145 -2.98 21.00 -24.05
N LYS A 146 -1.65 20.84 -24.11
CA LYS A 146 -0.99 19.52 -24.02
C LYS A 146 -1.23 18.84 -22.66
N TYR A 147 -1.22 19.60 -21.57
CA TYR A 147 -1.56 19.08 -20.25
C TYR A 147 -3.04 18.68 -20.18
N CYS A 148 -3.94 19.54 -20.68
CA CYS A 148 -5.37 19.22 -20.75
C CYS A 148 -5.65 17.99 -21.62
N SER A 149 -4.95 17.81 -22.74
CA SER A 149 -5.15 16.64 -23.61
C SER A 149 -4.73 15.34 -22.93
N ILE A 150 -3.62 15.34 -22.17
CA ILE A 150 -3.13 14.17 -21.43
C ILE A 150 -4.12 13.81 -20.31
N LEU A 151 -4.68 14.80 -19.61
CA LEU A 151 -5.70 14.55 -18.59
C LEU A 151 -7.07 14.16 -19.18
N THR A 152 -7.42 14.63 -20.36
CA THR A 152 -8.67 14.25 -21.03
C THR A 152 -8.64 12.78 -21.48
N GLU A 153 -7.45 12.27 -21.81
CA GLU A 153 -7.22 10.85 -22.08
C GLU A 153 -7.48 9.96 -20.83
N GLN A 154 -7.42 10.52 -19.63
CA GLN A 154 -7.80 9.83 -18.38
C GLN A 154 -9.32 9.65 -18.23
N TYR A 155 -10.12 10.56 -18.80
CA TYR A 155 -11.58 10.56 -18.62
C TYR A 155 -12.33 9.75 -19.69
N ARG A 156 -11.61 9.19 -20.68
CA ARG A 156 -12.16 8.46 -21.81
C ARG A 156 -11.89 6.97 -21.71
#